data_AF-A0A7C5IIG0-F1
#
_entry.id   AF-A0A7C5IIG0-F1
#
_cell.length_a   1.000
_cell.length_b   1.000
_cell.length_c   1.000
_cell.angle_alpha   90.00
_cell.angle_beta   90.00
_cell.angle_gamma   90.00
#
_symmetry.space_group_name_H-M   'P 1'
#
loop_
_entity.id
_entity.type
_entity.pdbx_description
1 polymer ?
#
loop_
_entity_poly.entity_id
_entity_poly.type
_entity_poly.pdbx_seq_one_letter_code
_entity_poly.pdbx_strand_id
1 'polypeptide(L)'
;MKLAVFVDQVYWFDGQVYSTDEAYALFPARFADVCEEVVFIGRLAPGPGRKPYALDHPAHRMCPLPYYESIYDLWKAGPSLRRDIRQVIRANAAGWDAAWICGPNPIGLEIATQCIGQGCPVFLVVRQ
;
A
#
# COMPACT_ATOMS: atom_id res chain seq x y z
N MET A 1 3.41 16.88 -4.53
CA MET A 1 2.54 15.75 -4.91
C MET A 1 2.78 14.56 -3.98
N LYS A 2 1.71 14.04 -3.39
CA LYS A 2 1.65 12.83 -2.54
C LYS A 2 1.01 11.69 -3.32
N LEU A 3 1.84 10.75 -3.77
CA LEU A 3 1.42 9.60 -4.57
C LEU A 3 1.24 8.37 -3.68
N ALA A 4 0.01 7.87 -3.56
CA ALA A 4 -0.24 6.61 -2.89
C ALA A 4 -0.11 5.42 -3.85
N VAL A 5 0.49 4.33 -3.41
CA VAL A 5 0.84 3.18 -4.26
C VAL A 5 0.43 1.88 -3.57
N PHE A 6 -0.44 1.10 -4.21
CA PHE A 6 -0.77 -0.26 -3.80
C PHE A 6 -0.26 -1.27 -4.83
N VAL A 7 0.61 -2.19 -4.41
CA VAL A 7 1.20 -3.25 -5.26
C VAL A 7 1.02 -4.67 -4.69
N ASP A 8 0.11 -4.83 -3.72
CA ASP A 8 -0.20 -6.11 -3.05
C ASP A 8 0.98 -6.83 -2.37
N GLN A 9 1.93 -6.07 -1.85
CA GLN A 9 3.09 -6.63 -1.15
C GLN A 9 2.92 -6.63 0.37
N VAL A 10 3.75 -7.45 1.00
CA VAL A 10 3.98 -7.42 2.44
C VAL A 10 5.23 -6.58 2.71
N TYR A 11 5.15 -5.74 3.72
CA TYR A 11 6.26 -4.90 4.17
C TYR A 11 6.67 -5.33 5.58
N TRP A 12 7.97 -5.33 5.82
CA TRP A 12 8.58 -5.58 7.11
C TRP A 12 9.27 -4.31 7.59
N PHE A 13 9.27 -4.10 8.89
CA PHE A 13 9.92 -2.97 9.53
C PHE A 13 10.93 -3.47 10.56
N ASP A 14 12.17 -3.00 10.49
CA ASP A 14 13.24 -3.39 11.42
C ASP A 14 13.43 -2.39 12.58
N GLY A 15 12.56 -1.38 12.69
CA GLY A 15 12.68 -0.27 13.62
C GLY A 15 13.27 1.00 12.98
N GLN A 16 13.83 0.89 11.77
CA GLN A 16 14.40 2.03 11.04
C GLN A 16 13.83 2.16 9.63
N VAL A 17 13.74 1.07 8.88
CA VAL A 17 13.38 1.10 7.45
C VAL A 17 12.30 0.07 7.12
N TYR A 18 11.39 0.45 6.22
CA TYR A 18 10.46 -0.51 5.62
C TYR A 18 11.15 -1.26 4.48
N SER A 19 10.87 -2.54 4.34
CA SER A 19 11.41 -3.37 3.28
C SER A 19 10.44 -4.44 2.82
N THR A 20 10.62 -4.95 1.61
CA THR A 20 9.79 -5.99 0.97
C THR A 20 10.67 -7.05 0.31
N ASP A 21 10.12 -8.23 0.08
CA ASP A 21 10.79 -9.36 -0.59
C ASP A 21 10.59 -9.37 -2.10
N GLU A 22 9.82 -8.42 -2.64
CA GLU A 22 9.58 -8.29 -4.07
C GLU A 22 10.14 -6.98 -4.66
N ALA A 23 11.03 -7.10 -5.66
CA ALA A 23 11.76 -5.96 -6.25
C ALA A 23 10.86 -4.88 -6.87
N TYR A 24 9.63 -5.24 -7.25
CA TYR A 24 8.72 -4.34 -7.98
C TYR A 24 8.46 -3.04 -7.21
N ALA A 25 8.48 -3.03 -5.87
CA ALA A 25 8.29 -1.79 -5.09
C ALA A 25 9.39 -0.74 -5.34
N LEU A 26 10.58 -1.15 -5.81
CA LEU A 26 11.64 -0.21 -6.16
C LEU A 26 11.27 0.69 -7.33
N PHE A 27 10.41 0.25 -8.24
CA PHE A 27 9.95 1.06 -9.37
C PHE A 27 9.11 2.26 -8.91
N PRO A 28 7.97 2.10 -8.20
CA PRO A 28 7.26 3.23 -7.62
C PRO A 28 8.10 3.99 -6.58
N ALA A 29 9.06 3.35 -5.90
CA ALA A 29 9.96 4.05 -4.97
C ALA A 29 10.79 5.16 -5.64
N ARG A 30 11.13 5.02 -6.92
CA ARG A 30 11.86 6.05 -7.69
C ARG A 30 11.05 7.32 -7.93
N PHE A 31 9.73 7.27 -7.80
CA PHE A 31 8.91 8.49 -7.89
C PHE A 31 9.18 9.47 -6.75
N ALA A 32 9.88 9.05 -5.70
CA ALA A 32 10.36 9.94 -4.65
C ALA A 32 11.33 11.04 -5.14
N ASP A 33 11.94 10.87 -6.32
CA ASP A 33 12.80 11.89 -6.94
C ASP A 33 11.98 13.05 -7.54
N VAL A 34 10.67 12.86 -7.76
CA VAL A 34 9.76 13.83 -8.41
C VAL A 34 8.49 14.12 -7.62
N CYS A 35 8.19 13.32 -6.60
CA CYS A 35 7.07 13.49 -5.68
C CYS A 35 7.58 13.98 -4.32
N GLU A 36 6.76 14.76 -3.62
CA GLU A 36 7.04 15.15 -2.23
C GLU A 36 6.93 13.95 -1.28
N GLU A 37 6.03 13.02 -1.60
CA GLU A 37 5.76 11.84 -0.80
C GLU A 37 5.34 10.67 -1.70
N VAL A 38 5.89 9.49 -1.44
CA VAL A 38 5.40 8.22 -2.01
C VAL A 38 4.90 7.37 -0.85
N VAL A 39 3.58 7.17 -0.79
CA VAL A 39 2.90 6.44 0.28
C VAL A 39 2.66 5.01 -0.18
N PHE A 40 3.40 4.06 0.39
CA PHE A 40 3.21 2.65 0.11
C PHE A 40 2.05 2.11 0.95
N ILE A 41 0.99 1.67 0.27
CA ILE A 41 -0.12 0.96 0.85
C ILE A 41 0.18 -0.54 0.73
N GLY A 42 0.21 -1.24 1.86
CA GLY A 42 0.48 -2.67 1.86
C GLY A 42 0.37 -3.30 3.23
N ARG A 43 0.38 -4.63 3.25
CA ARG A 43 0.28 -5.41 4.48
C ARG A 43 1.54 -5.21 5.31
N LEU A 44 1.40 -4.86 6.58
CA LEU A 44 2.54 -4.82 7.49
C LEU A 44 2.70 -6.18 8.17
N ALA A 45 3.88 -6.77 8.09
CA ALA A 45 4.18 -8.02 8.77
C ALA A 45 4.02 -7.87 10.31
N PRO A 46 3.51 -8.88 11.02
CA PRO A 46 3.20 -8.78 12.45
C PRO A 46 4.42 -8.73 13.37
N GLY A 47 5.61 -9.08 12.85
CA GLY A 47 6.87 -9.09 13.59
C GLY A 47 7.92 -8.20 12.92
N PRO A 48 8.95 -7.78 13.68
CA PRO A 48 10.05 -7.02 13.13
C PRO A 48 10.81 -7.85 12.09
N GLY A 49 11.37 -7.19 11.09
CA GLY A 49 12.16 -7.87 10.08
C GLY A 49 12.68 -6.97 9.00
N ARG A 50 13.59 -7.52 8.20
CA ARG A 50 14.15 -6.87 7.03
C ARG A 50 14.14 -7.82 5.84
N LYS A 51 13.81 -7.29 4.67
CA LYS A 51 13.83 -8.00 3.39
C LYS A 51 14.80 -7.31 2.41
N PRO A 52 15.15 -7.96 1.29
CA PRO A 52 16.20 -7.46 0.38
C PRO A 52 15.95 -6.06 -0.20
N TYR A 53 14.69 -5.66 -0.38
CA TYR A 53 14.35 -4.40 -1.04
C TYR A 53 13.87 -3.36 -0.03
N ALA A 54 14.78 -2.48 0.39
CA ALA A 54 14.50 -1.41 1.35
C ALA A 54 13.88 -0.17 0.68
N LEU A 55 13.04 0.54 1.43
CA LEU A 55 12.45 1.84 1.10
C LEU A 55 13.08 2.89 2.03
N ASP A 56 14.28 3.35 1.68
CA ASP A 56 15.16 4.16 2.52
C ASP A 56 15.18 5.66 2.18
N HIS A 57 14.27 6.12 1.31
CA HIS A 57 14.20 7.53 0.95
C HIS A 57 13.37 8.34 1.96
N PRO A 58 13.78 9.56 2.33
CA PRO A 58 13.04 10.40 3.28
C PRO A 58 11.64 10.83 2.84
N ALA A 59 11.31 10.67 1.55
CA ALA A 59 9.96 10.91 1.01
C ALA A 59 9.07 9.65 1.02
N HIS A 60 9.60 8.48 1.37
CA HIS A 60 8.81 7.26 1.48
C HIS A 60 8.00 7.27 2.78
N ARG A 61 6.72 6.91 2.68
CA ARG A 61 5.82 6.74 3.82
C ARG A 61 5.09 5.42 3.68
N MET A 62 4.62 4.90 4.81
CA MET A 62 3.85 3.66 4.86
C MET A 62 2.41 3.96 5.28
N CYS A 63 1.45 3.40 4.56
CA CYS A 63 0.05 3.28 4.95
C CYS A 63 -0.22 1.80 5.24
N PRO A 64 0.00 1.36 6.51
CA PRO A 64 -0.02 -0.06 6.84
C PRO A 64 -1.44 -0.61 6.83
N LEU A 65 -1.63 -1.72 6.12
CA LEU A 65 -2.83 -2.54 6.17
C LEU A 65 -2.64 -3.70 7.15
N PRO A 66 -3.72 -4.22 7.75
CA PRO A 66 -3.65 -5.41 8.59
C PRO A 66 -3.04 -6.59 7.83
N TYR A 67 -2.27 -7.42 8.53
CA TYR A 67 -1.67 -8.61 7.95
C TYR A 67 -2.71 -9.69 7.68
N TYR A 68 -2.61 -10.31 6.51
CA TYR A 68 -3.25 -11.57 6.18
C TYR A 68 -2.31 -12.35 5.25
N GLU A 69 -2.22 -13.65 5.48
CA GLU A 69 -1.30 -14.53 4.76
C GLU A 69 -1.72 -14.66 3.29
N SER A 70 -2.99 -14.98 3.05
CA SER A 70 -3.52 -15.15 1.70
C SER A 70 -4.76 -14.29 1.44
N ILE A 71 -4.93 -13.91 0.18
CA ILE A 71 -6.16 -13.27 -0.30
C ILE A 71 -7.39 -14.19 -0.13
N TYR A 72 -7.19 -15.51 -0.14
CA TYR A 72 -8.25 -16.48 0.14
C TYR A 72 -8.72 -16.41 1.59
N ASP A 73 -7.85 -15.97 2.50
CA ASP A 73 -8.22 -15.77 3.89
C ASP A 73 -9.05 -14.51 4.08
N LEU A 74 -9.15 -13.59 3.11
CA LEU A 74 -10.10 -12.48 3.21
C LEU A 74 -11.55 -12.95 3.33
N TRP A 75 -11.87 -14.09 2.72
CA TRP A 75 -13.19 -14.70 2.83
C TRP A 75 -13.41 -15.33 4.21
N LYS A 76 -12.33 -15.79 4.87
CA LYS A 76 -12.37 -16.45 6.18
C LYS A 76 -12.23 -15.47 7.36
N ALA A 77 -11.38 -14.45 7.21
CA ALA A 77 -11.09 -13.40 8.17
C ALA A 77 -12.31 -12.48 8.40
N GLY A 78 -13.30 -12.57 7.52
CA GLY A 78 -14.62 -11.99 7.74
C GLY A 78 -14.70 -10.48 7.48
N PRO A 79 -15.87 -9.87 7.77
CA PRO A 79 -16.15 -8.47 7.44
C PRO A 79 -15.34 -7.46 8.25
N SER A 80 -14.72 -7.86 9.37
CA SER A 80 -13.86 -7.00 10.20
C SER A 80 -12.60 -6.56 9.46
N LEU A 81 -11.87 -7.48 8.83
CA LEU A 81 -10.65 -7.16 8.10
C LEU A 81 -10.91 -6.15 6.96
N ARG A 82 -11.98 -6.36 6.20
CA ARG A 82 -12.39 -5.40 5.15
C ARG A 82 -12.78 -4.04 5.72
N ARG A 83 -13.44 -4.03 6.89
CA ARG A 83 -13.79 -2.79 7.59
C ARG A 83 -12.52 -2.04 8.01
N ASP A 84 -11.54 -2.74 8.56
CA ASP A 84 -10.29 -2.14 9.04
C ASP A 84 -9.50 -1.55 7.87
N ILE A 85 -9.39 -2.28 6.76
CA ILE A 85 -8.79 -1.78 5.51
C ILE A 85 -9.51 -0.50 5.05
N ARG A 86 -10.85 -0.51 4.97
CA ARG A 86 -11.62 0.69 4.59
C ARG A 86 -11.38 1.87 5.52
N GLN A 87 -11.30 1.64 6.82
CA GLN A 87 -11.06 2.70 7.81
C GLN A 87 -9.68 3.33 7.61
N VAL A 88 -8.64 2.50 7.44
CA VAL A 88 -7.28 2.98 7.14
C VAL A 88 -7.27 3.82 5.87
N ILE A 89 -7.87 3.34 4.78
CA ILE A 89 -7.86 4.09 3.52
C ILE A 89 -8.64 5.39 3.63
N ARG A 90 -9.84 5.38 4.20
CA ARG A 90 -10.66 6.60 4.36
C ARG A 90 -9.97 7.66 5.20
N ALA A 91 -9.22 7.26 6.23
CA ALA A 91 -8.51 8.19 7.09
C ALA A 91 -7.35 8.91 6.38
N ASN A 92 -6.81 8.34 5.29
CA ASN A 92 -5.63 8.86 4.61
C ASN A 92 -5.92 9.41 3.20
N ALA A 93 -6.92 8.86 2.49
CA ALA A 93 -7.11 9.10 1.06
C ALA A 93 -7.40 10.55 0.67
N ALA A 94 -8.07 11.33 1.53
CA ALA A 94 -8.30 12.75 1.30
C ALA A 94 -7.01 13.59 1.28
N GLY A 95 -5.90 13.05 1.82
CA GLY A 95 -4.59 13.70 1.83
C GLY A 95 -3.67 13.30 0.67
N TRP A 96 -4.14 12.45 -0.25
CA TRP A 96 -3.35 12.00 -1.41
C TRP A 96 -3.78 12.72 -2.68
N ASP A 97 -2.80 13.14 -3.49
CA ASP A 97 -3.06 13.81 -4.77
C ASP A 97 -3.41 12.81 -5.88
N ALA A 98 -2.95 11.58 -5.76
CA ALA A 98 -3.20 10.48 -6.70
C ALA A 98 -2.97 9.12 -6.03
N ALA A 99 -3.67 8.09 -6.53
CA ALA A 99 -3.50 6.72 -6.11
C ALA A 99 -3.21 5.79 -7.31
N TRP A 100 -2.04 5.17 -7.30
CA TRP A 100 -1.62 4.09 -8.19
C TRP A 100 -2.02 2.75 -7.57
N ILE A 101 -2.93 2.03 -8.22
CA ILE A 101 -3.46 0.77 -7.68
C ILE A 101 -3.21 -0.38 -8.65
N CYS A 102 -2.41 -1.35 -8.22
CA CYS A 102 -2.14 -2.57 -8.97
C CYS A 102 -3.27 -3.60 -8.79
N GLY A 103 -3.75 -4.16 -9.89
CA GLY A 103 -4.74 -5.24 -9.94
C GLY A 103 -4.44 -6.29 -11.00
N PRO A 104 -5.32 -7.30 -11.20
CA PRO A 104 -6.63 -7.48 -10.57
C PRO A 104 -6.52 -8.07 -9.15
N ASN A 105 -6.83 -7.26 -8.14
CA ASN A 105 -6.82 -7.66 -6.73
C ASN A 105 -8.09 -7.12 -6.03
N PRO A 106 -8.91 -7.97 -5.39
CA PRO A 106 -10.09 -7.54 -4.60
C PRO A 106 -9.86 -6.42 -3.59
N ILE A 107 -8.72 -6.43 -2.88
CA ILE A 107 -8.33 -5.36 -1.96
C ILE A 107 -7.93 -4.11 -2.74
N GLY A 108 -7.20 -4.26 -3.84
CA GLY A 108 -6.90 -3.15 -4.75
C GLY A 108 -8.18 -2.43 -5.21
N LEU A 109 -9.22 -3.19 -5.60
CA LEU A 109 -10.50 -2.62 -6.00
C LEU A 109 -11.23 -1.91 -4.85
N GLU A 110 -11.18 -2.46 -3.63
CA GLU A 110 -11.74 -1.83 -2.44
C GLU A 110 -11.01 -0.51 -2.15
N ILE A 111 -9.68 -0.49 -2.17
CA ILE A 111 -8.85 0.71 -1.98
C ILE A 111 -9.22 1.76 -3.04
N ALA A 112 -9.24 1.38 -4.31
CA ALA A 112 -9.60 2.26 -5.42
C ALA A 112 -10.98 2.92 -5.21
N THR A 113 -11.97 2.13 -4.81
CA THR A 113 -13.33 2.62 -4.54
C THR A 113 -13.34 3.65 -3.40
N GLN A 114 -12.59 3.40 -2.32
CA GLN A 114 -12.50 4.36 -1.22
C GLN A 114 -11.75 5.65 -1.63
N CYS A 115 -10.68 5.55 -2.43
CA CYS A 115 -9.97 6.72 -2.95
C CYS A 115 -10.88 7.60 -3.82
N ILE A 116 -11.58 6.98 -4.78
CA ILE A 116 -12.55 7.68 -5.65
C ILE A 116 -13.63 8.36 -4.81
N GLY A 117 -14.17 7.67 -3.81
CA GLY A 117 -15.17 8.23 -2.89
C GLY A 117 -14.67 9.41 -2.05
N GLN A 118 -13.36 9.60 -1.90
CA GLN A 118 -12.73 10.74 -1.23
C GLN A 118 -12.24 11.82 -2.21
N GLY A 119 -12.51 11.67 -3.52
CA GLY A 119 -12.06 12.60 -4.55
C GLY A 119 -10.59 12.44 -4.96
N CYS A 120 -9.93 11.37 -4.54
CA CYS A 120 -8.54 11.07 -4.92
C CYS A 120 -8.53 10.36 -6.30
N PRO A 121 -7.90 10.93 -7.34
CA PRO A 121 -7.78 10.30 -8.66
C PRO A 121 -7.05 8.95 -8.58
N VAL A 122 -7.58 7.94 -9.28
CA VAL A 122 -7.02 6.58 -9.28
C VAL A 122 -6.50 6.19 -10.66
N PHE A 123 -5.28 5.67 -10.71
CA PHE A 123 -4.66 5.03 -11.86
C PHE A 123 -4.62 3.52 -11.61
N LEU A 124 -5.36 2.76 -12.42
CA LEU A 124 -5.34 1.30 -12.36
C LEU A 124 -4.25 0.75 -13.28
N VAL A 125 -3.49 -0.19 -12.76
CA VAL A 125 -2.34 -0.76 -13.46
C VAL A 125 -2.23 -2.24 -13.19
N VAL A 126 -1.64 -2.94 -14.16
CA VAL A 126 -1.32 -4.36 -14.06
C VAL A 126 0.19 -4.47 -14.09
N ARG A 127 0.76 -5.18 -13.11
CA ARG A 127 2.18 -5.55 -13.14
C ARG A 127 2.35 -6.87 -13.88
N GLN A 128 3.38 -6.96 -14.73
CA GLN A 128 3.77 -8.20 -15.40
C GLN A 128 4.67 -9.06 -14.51
#